data_AF-A0A2S8IY36-F1
#
_entry.id   AF-A0A2S8IY36-F1
#
_cell.length_a   1.000
_cell.length_b   1.000
_cell.length_c   1.000
_cell.angle_alpha   90.00
_cell.angle_beta   90.00
_cell.angle_gamma   90.00
#
_symmetry.space_group_name_H-M   'P 1'
#
loop_
_entity.id
_entity.type
_entity.pdbx_description
1 polymer ?
#
loop_
_entity_poly.entity_id
_entity_poly.type
_entity_poly.pdbx_seq_one_letter_code
_entity_poly.pdbx_strand_id
1 'polypeptide(L)'
;MIDFSGFTHDHMVIALQMMFPNLVSGRDYRCFHQLDAEGNQVGLPMIGIWRSNELRCPSDEEVHAFFEANEEAIRAKHIRMFRDMELFATDGKANAPADAPPRVRELSAQWQSFRQSLRDVPEQEGFPFNVEWPDSPHVAQMTGVMSIAEGTAQ
;
A
#
# COMPACT_ATOMS: atom_id res chain seq x y z
N MET A 1 1.12 -10.56 4.01
CA MET A 1 -0.16 -9.99 3.56
C MET A 1 -0.15 -8.52 3.94
N ILE A 2 -0.46 -7.61 3.02
CA ILE A 2 -0.52 -6.18 3.34
C ILE A 2 -1.78 -5.95 4.16
N ASP A 3 -1.64 -5.46 5.39
CA ASP A 3 -2.77 -5.16 6.26
C ASP A 3 -3.18 -3.69 6.09
N PHE A 4 -4.35 -3.48 5.49
CA PHE A 4 -4.94 -2.16 5.30
C PHE A 4 -5.99 -1.81 6.35
N SER A 5 -6.15 -2.61 7.42
CA SER A 5 -7.24 -2.45 8.40
C SER A 5 -6.89 -1.54 9.58
N GLY A 6 -5.60 -1.37 9.92
CA GLY A 6 -5.17 -0.46 11.00
C GLY A 6 -5.21 1.02 10.60
N PHE A 7 -5.26 1.93 11.58
CA PHE A 7 -4.95 3.35 11.35
C PHE A 7 -3.43 3.55 11.38
N THR A 8 -2.80 3.56 10.20
CA THR A 8 -1.34 3.54 10.05
C THR A 8 -0.76 4.95 9.96
N HIS A 9 0.58 5.04 10.00
CA HIS A 9 1.31 6.27 9.71
C HIS A 9 0.83 6.93 8.39
N ASP A 10 0.69 6.14 7.34
CA ASP A 10 0.35 6.64 6.00
C ASP A 10 -1.10 7.13 5.93
N HIS A 11 -2.02 6.48 6.63
CA HIS A 11 -3.38 7.00 6.80
C HIS A 11 -3.36 8.37 7.49
N MET A 12 -2.54 8.57 8.53
CA MET A 12 -2.43 9.87 9.19
C MET A 12 -1.80 10.93 8.28
N VAL A 13 -0.79 10.56 7.49
CA VAL A 13 -0.21 11.45 6.48
C VAL A 13 -1.27 11.86 5.46
N ILE A 14 -2.09 10.93 4.97
CA ILE A 14 -3.16 11.21 4.02
C ILE A 14 -4.23 12.10 4.65
N ALA A 15 -4.63 11.83 5.90
CA ALA A 15 -5.58 12.66 6.65
C ALA A 15 -5.09 14.11 6.74
N LEU A 16 -3.85 14.33 7.17
CA LEU A 16 -3.25 15.66 7.23
C LEU A 16 -3.12 16.31 5.86
N GLN A 17 -2.81 15.56 4.81
CA GLN A 17 -2.77 16.08 3.44
C GLN A 17 -4.17 16.51 2.95
N MET A 18 -5.23 15.84 3.40
CA MET A 18 -6.61 16.24 3.10
C MET A 18 -7.03 17.49 3.89
N MET A 19 -6.65 17.57 5.17
CA MET A 19 -6.93 18.74 6.02
C MET A 19 -6.14 19.99 5.59
N PHE A 20 -4.90 19.80 5.15
CA PHE A 20 -3.95 20.86 4.79
C PHE A 20 -3.29 20.59 3.43
N PRO A 21 -4.01 20.77 2.30
CA PRO A 21 -3.55 20.37 0.97
C PRO A 21 -2.23 21.00 0.50
N ASN A 22 -1.86 22.15 1.07
CA ASN A 22 -0.65 22.88 0.69
C ASN A 22 0.60 22.45 1.48
N LEU A 23 0.41 21.70 2.57
CA LEU A 23 1.52 21.16 3.34
C LEU A 23 1.99 19.84 2.73
N VAL A 24 3.27 19.54 2.89
CA VAL A 24 3.93 18.35 2.36
C VAL A 24 4.56 17.58 3.50
N SER A 25 4.17 16.31 3.64
CA SER A 25 4.80 15.37 4.58
C SER A 25 6.30 15.26 4.35
N GLY A 26 7.08 15.19 5.43
CA GLY A 26 8.54 15.14 5.41
C GLY A 26 9.22 16.52 5.34
N ARG A 27 8.57 17.53 4.74
CA ARG A 27 9.01 18.93 4.68
C ARG A 27 8.38 19.77 5.78
N ASP A 28 7.06 19.80 5.82
CA ASP A 28 6.28 20.72 6.67
C ASP A 28 5.80 20.04 7.96
N TYR A 29 5.56 18.73 7.91
CA TYR A 29 5.20 17.93 9.09
C TYR A 29 5.75 16.50 8.99
N ARG A 30 5.78 15.78 10.12
CA ARG A 30 6.09 14.34 10.17
C ARG A 30 5.18 13.65 11.17
N CYS A 31 4.73 12.45 10.82
CA CYS A 31 3.97 11.57 11.70
C CYS A 31 4.87 10.46 12.22
N PHE A 32 4.45 9.79 13.29
CA PHE A 32 5.15 8.61 13.82
C PHE A 32 4.17 7.71 14.59
N HIS A 33 4.61 6.48 14.86
CA HIS A 33 4.01 5.60 15.85
C HIS A 33 4.94 5.49 17.05
N GLN A 34 4.38 5.39 18.25
CA GLN A 34 5.16 5.00 19.41
C GLN A 34 5.56 3.54 19.30
N LEU A 35 6.71 3.19 19.88
CA LEU A 35 7.20 1.82 19.92
C LEU A 35 7.31 1.36 21.38
N ASP A 36 7.00 0.10 21.64
CA ASP A 36 7.32 -0.55 22.92
C ASP A 36 8.82 -0.93 23.00
N ALA A 37 9.21 -1.58 24.11
CA ALA A 37 10.60 -1.96 24.35
C ALA A 37 11.09 -3.05 23.36
N GLU A 38 10.16 -3.80 22.79
CA GLU A 38 10.38 -4.86 21.81
C GLU A 38 10.39 -4.34 20.37
N GLY A 39 10.04 -3.05 20.16
CA GLY A 39 10.02 -2.38 18.87
C GLY A 39 8.70 -2.54 18.11
N ASN A 40 7.63 -3.03 18.73
CA ASN A 40 6.30 -3.08 18.13
C ASN A 40 5.64 -1.71 18.19
N GLN A 41 4.86 -1.39 17.17
CA GLN A 41 4.03 -0.17 17.18
C GLN A 41 2.94 -0.29 18.24
N VAL A 42 2.77 0.77 19.02
CA VAL A 42 1.75 0.88 20.05
C VAL A 42 0.94 2.17 19.91
N GLY A 43 -0.37 2.06 20.11
CA GLY A 43 -1.29 3.18 20.03
C GLY A 43 -1.63 3.62 18.59
N LEU A 44 -2.23 4.81 18.49
CA LEU A 44 -2.58 5.46 17.23
C LEU A 44 -1.40 6.33 16.74
N PRO A 45 -1.29 6.61 15.43
CA PRO A 45 -0.26 7.48 14.89
C PRO A 45 -0.42 8.90 15.44
N MET A 46 0.70 9.61 15.59
CA MET A 46 0.74 10.97 16.15
C MET A 46 1.56 11.93 15.28
N ILE A 47 1.33 13.23 15.45
CA ILE A 47 2.17 14.30 14.88
C ILE A 47 3.44 14.43 15.70
N GLY A 48 4.60 14.18 15.08
CA GLY A 48 5.91 14.35 15.72
C GLY A 48 6.53 15.72 15.49
N ILE A 49 6.38 16.25 14.27
CA ILE A 49 6.95 17.55 13.89
C ILE A 49 5.90 18.34 13.13
N TRP A 50 5.76 19.62 13.47
CA TRP A 50 4.99 20.61 12.73
C TRP A 50 5.84 21.86 12.52
N ARG A 51 6.08 22.25 11.26
CA ARG A 51 6.96 23.37 10.89
C ARG A 51 6.23 24.58 10.29
N SER A 52 4.92 24.50 10.07
CA SER A 52 4.17 25.65 9.57
C SER A 52 4.03 26.70 10.66
N ASN A 53 4.45 27.93 10.34
CA ASN A 53 4.27 29.09 11.20
C ASN A 53 2.96 29.85 10.92
N GLU A 54 2.29 29.52 9.81
CA GLU A 54 1.05 30.17 9.37
C GLU A 54 -0.20 29.40 9.84
N LEU A 55 -0.10 28.07 9.89
CA LEU A 55 -1.20 27.19 10.24
C LEU A 55 -0.99 26.61 11.63
N ARG A 56 -2.03 26.69 12.47
CA ARG A 56 -2.05 26.01 13.76
C ARG A 56 -1.91 24.50 13.54
N CYS A 57 -1.00 23.87 14.29
CA CYS A 57 -0.94 22.41 14.37
C CYS A 57 -2.27 21.87 14.94
N PRO A 58 -2.95 20.94 14.26
CA PRO A 58 -4.08 20.25 14.86
C PRO A 58 -3.59 19.38 16.04
N SER A 59 -4.48 19.07 16.98
CA SER A 59 -4.21 18.01 17.95
C SER A 59 -4.31 16.63 17.29
N ASP A 60 -3.69 15.61 17.90
CA ASP A 60 -3.83 14.24 17.41
C ASP A 60 -5.30 13.81 17.40
N GLU A 61 -6.09 14.17 18.42
CA GLU A 61 -7.52 13.89 18.51
C GLU A 61 -8.32 14.53 17.35
N GLU A 62 -8.00 15.76 16.95
CA GLU A 62 -8.62 16.40 15.79
C GLU A 62 -8.36 15.61 14.50
N VAL A 63 -7.14 15.09 14.33
CA VAL A 63 -6.76 14.29 13.16
C VAL A 63 -7.38 12.90 13.21
N HIS A 64 -7.45 12.28 14.38
CA HIS A 64 -8.06 10.96 14.58
C HIS A 64 -9.56 11.01 14.30
N ALA A 65 -10.27 12.02 14.81
CA ALA A 65 -11.68 12.24 14.51
C ALA A 65 -11.90 12.53 13.00
N PHE A 66 -11.00 13.29 12.37
CA PHE A 66 -11.04 13.50 10.92
C PHE A 66 -10.84 12.18 10.15
N PHE A 67 -9.92 11.32 10.60
CA PHE A 67 -9.71 10.00 10.00
C PHE A 67 -10.96 9.15 10.11
N GLU A 68 -11.55 9.00 11.30
CA GLU A 68 -12.77 8.21 11.51
C GLU A 68 -13.92 8.71 10.62
N ALA A 69 -14.10 10.04 10.52
CA ALA A 69 -15.13 10.64 9.68
C ALA A 69 -14.89 10.46 8.16
N ASN A 70 -13.65 10.18 7.74
CA ASN A 70 -13.26 10.08 6.33
C ASN A 70 -12.55 8.76 6.00
N GLU A 71 -12.76 7.74 6.83
CA GLU A 71 -11.94 6.53 6.87
C GLU A 71 -11.93 5.81 5.51
N GLU A 72 -13.11 5.63 4.93
CA GLU A 72 -13.27 5.00 3.62
C GLU A 72 -12.45 5.73 2.54
N ALA A 73 -12.54 7.06 2.46
CA ALA A 73 -11.83 7.84 1.46
C ALA A 73 -10.31 7.79 1.65
N ILE A 74 -9.85 7.83 2.91
CA ILE A 74 -8.43 7.79 3.26
C ILE A 74 -7.83 6.41 2.93
N ARG A 75 -8.51 5.33 3.34
CA ARG A 75 -8.09 3.95 3.02
C ARG A 75 -8.10 3.71 1.52
N ALA A 76 -9.15 4.12 0.81
CA ALA A 76 -9.24 3.99 -0.64
C ALA A 76 -8.08 4.73 -1.35
N LYS A 77 -7.72 5.92 -0.88
CA LYS A 77 -6.57 6.67 -1.42
C LYS A 77 -5.25 5.97 -1.15
N HIS A 78 -5.08 5.41 0.04
CA HIS A 78 -3.88 4.67 0.43
C HIS A 78 -3.67 3.42 -0.46
N ILE A 79 -4.72 2.63 -0.64
CA ILE A 79 -4.68 1.41 -1.46
C ILE A 79 -4.40 1.74 -2.93
N ARG A 80 -5.02 2.80 -3.47
CA ARG A 80 -4.73 3.30 -4.83
C ARG A 80 -3.29 3.76 -4.99
N MET A 81 -2.71 4.40 -3.98
CA MET A 81 -1.29 4.80 -4.00
C MET A 81 -0.37 3.59 -4.12
N PHE A 82 -0.61 2.53 -3.32
CA PHE A 82 0.15 1.28 -3.44
C PHE A 82 -0.04 0.61 -4.80
N ARG A 83 -1.28 0.59 -5.32
CA ARG A 83 -1.57 0.05 -6.66
C ARG A 83 -0.76 0.78 -7.71
N ASP A 84 -0.76 2.10 -7.67
CA ASP A 84 -0.07 2.94 -8.65
C ASP A 84 1.45 2.77 -8.55
N MET A 85 2.00 2.62 -7.34
CA MET A 85 3.40 2.27 -7.14
C MET A 85 3.77 0.92 -7.76
N GLU A 86 2.96 -0.12 -7.54
CA GLU A 86 3.20 -1.45 -8.11
C GLU A 86 3.03 -1.46 -9.64
N LEU A 87 2.03 -0.75 -10.16
CA LEU A 87 1.86 -0.54 -11.60
C LEU A 87 3.03 0.23 -12.20
N PHE A 88 3.64 1.18 -11.48
CA PHE A 88 4.84 1.84 -11.94
C PHE A 88 6.05 0.89 -11.93
N ALA A 89 6.29 0.21 -10.81
CA ALA A 89 7.43 -0.69 -10.62
C ALA A 89 7.45 -1.89 -11.60
N THR A 90 6.27 -2.29 -12.10
CA THR A 90 6.12 -3.46 -12.97
C THR A 90 5.83 -3.14 -14.43
N ASP A 91 5.88 -1.87 -14.84
CA ASP A 91 5.48 -1.45 -16.18
C ASP A 91 6.24 -2.15 -17.31
N GLY A 92 7.57 -2.22 -17.20
CA GLY A 92 8.42 -2.87 -18.20
C GLY A 92 8.31 -4.41 -18.24
N LYS A 93 7.67 -5.06 -17.27
CA LYS A 93 7.64 -6.53 -17.17
C LYS A 93 6.57 -7.17 -18.05
N ALA A 94 5.54 -6.42 -18.38
CA ALA A 94 4.38 -6.90 -19.15
C ALA A 94 4.58 -6.86 -20.68
N ASN A 95 5.70 -6.31 -21.17
CA ASN A 95 5.96 -6.12 -22.59
C ASN A 95 7.14 -7.01 -23.04
N ALA A 96 6.84 -8.12 -23.69
CA ALA A 96 7.86 -8.97 -24.31
C ALA A 96 8.19 -8.51 -25.74
N PRO A 97 9.47 -8.43 -26.13
CA PRO A 97 9.88 -8.26 -27.53
C PRO A 97 9.34 -9.38 -28.43
N ALA A 98 9.11 -9.07 -29.72
CA ALA A 98 8.56 -10.04 -30.67
C ALA A 98 9.47 -11.27 -30.87
N ASP A 99 10.78 -11.07 -30.78
CA ASP A 99 11.83 -12.08 -30.89
C ASP A 99 12.17 -12.80 -29.57
N ALA A 100 11.47 -12.47 -28.48
CA ALA A 100 11.75 -13.07 -27.19
C ALA A 100 11.57 -14.60 -27.18
N PRO A 101 12.30 -15.37 -26.36
CA PRO A 101 12.04 -16.80 -26.19
C PRO A 101 10.63 -17.08 -25.65
N PRO A 102 10.04 -18.27 -25.89
CA PRO A 102 8.71 -18.62 -25.40
C PRO A 102 8.52 -18.40 -23.88
N ARG A 103 9.52 -18.77 -23.07
CA ARG A 103 9.51 -18.58 -21.61
C ARG A 103 9.37 -17.10 -21.21
N VAL A 104 9.99 -16.19 -21.94
CA VAL A 104 9.90 -14.75 -21.65
C VAL A 104 8.52 -14.22 -21.99
N ARG A 105 7.94 -14.65 -23.13
CA ARG A 105 6.57 -14.30 -23.50
C ARG A 105 5.55 -14.79 -22.47
N GLU A 106 5.72 -16.03 -21.99
CA GLU A 106 4.87 -16.60 -20.95
C GLU A 106 4.96 -15.80 -19.64
N LEU A 107 6.17 -15.46 -19.20
CA LEU A 107 6.36 -14.61 -18.01
C LEU A 107 5.70 -13.23 -18.19
N SER A 108 5.86 -12.59 -19.34
CA SER A 108 5.20 -11.30 -19.59
C SER A 108 3.67 -11.41 -19.60
N ALA A 109 3.09 -12.51 -20.08
CA ALA A 109 1.66 -12.75 -19.97
C ALA A 109 1.20 -12.87 -18.51
N GLN A 110 1.97 -13.54 -17.65
CA GLN A 110 1.70 -13.57 -16.20
C GLN A 110 1.75 -12.16 -15.59
N TRP A 111 2.70 -11.32 -16.00
CA TRP A 111 2.76 -9.92 -15.57
C TRP A 111 1.59 -9.09 -16.08
N GLN A 112 1.08 -9.34 -17.29
CA GLN A 112 -0.12 -8.68 -17.80
C GLN A 112 -1.34 -9.00 -16.94
N SER A 113 -1.56 -10.29 -16.62
CA SER A 113 -2.64 -10.72 -15.74
C SER A 113 -2.53 -10.11 -14.35
N PHE A 114 -1.35 -10.16 -13.74
CA PHE A 114 -1.09 -9.54 -12.43
C PHE A 114 -1.43 -8.03 -12.43
N ARG A 115 -0.96 -7.29 -13.45
CA ARG A 115 -1.24 -5.86 -13.57
C ARG A 115 -2.72 -5.58 -13.81
N GLN A 116 -3.44 -6.47 -14.49
CA GLN A 116 -4.88 -6.35 -14.63
C GLN A 116 -5.56 -6.54 -13.27
N SER A 117 -5.22 -7.59 -12.52
CA SER A 117 -5.74 -7.79 -11.16
C SER A 117 -5.46 -6.60 -10.24
N LEU A 118 -4.30 -5.94 -10.35
CA LEU A 118 -4.02 -4.70 -9.62
C LEU A 118 -5.00 -3.57 -10.00
N ARG A 119 -5.34 -3.42 -11.28
CA ARG A 119 -6.30 -2.40 -11.73
C ARG A 119 -7.71 -2.68 -11.23
N ASP A 120 -8.06 -3.96 -11.10
CA ASP A 120 -9.36 -4.42 -10.65
C ASP A 120 -9.52 -4.33 -9.11
N VAL A 121 -8.44 -4.05 -8.35
CA VAL A 121 -8.49 -3.93 -6.87
C VAL A 121 -9.60 -3.00 -6.35
N PRO A 122 -9.81 -1.77 -6.89
CA PRO A 122 -10.88 -0.89 -6.42
C PRO A 122 -12.30 -1.39 -6.76
N GLU A 123 -12.43 -2.41 -7.61
CA GLU A 123 -13.70 -3.01 -8.02
C GLU A 123 -14.04 -4.27 -7.20
N GLN A 124 -13.14 -4.69 -6.31
CA GLN A 124 -13.37 -5.83 -5.42
C GLN A 124 -14.50 -5.56 -4.43
N GLU A 125 -15.26 -6.62 -4.13
CA GLU A 125 -16.27 -6.56 -3.08
C GLU A 125 -15.63 -6.29 -1.71
N GLY A 126 -16.15 -5.31 -0.98
CA GLY A 126 -15.62 -4.92 0.33
C GLY A 126 -14.49 -3.89 0.28
N PHE A 127 -14.07 -3.43 -0.90
CA PHE A 127 -13.16 -2.29 -1.02
C PHE A 127 -13.76 -1.05 -0.32
N PRO A 128 -12.97 -0.28 0.47
CA PRO A 128 -11.54 -0.41 0.74
C PRO A 128 -11.18 -1.19 2.02
N PHE A 129 -12.15 -1.79 2.72
CA PHE A 129 -11.94 -2.39 4.05
C PHE A 129 -11.44 -3.83 3.99
N ASN A 130 -11.85 -4.58 2.97
CA ASN A 130 -11.40 -5.93 2.70
C ASN A 130 -10.88 -5.98 1.27
N VAL A 131 -9.57 -6.15 1.11
CA VAL A 131 -8.91 -6.15 -0.20
C VAL A 131 -7.99 -7.36 -0.31
N GLU A 132 -8.21 -8.16 -1.35
CA GLU A 132 -7.31 -9.23 -1.72
C GLU A 132 -6.25 -8.68 -2.67
N TRP A 133 -5.00 -8.61 -2.20
CA TRP A 133 -3.90 -8.14 -3.02
C TRP A 133 -3.36 -9.27 -3.91
N PRO A 134 -3.21 -9.06 -5.24
CA PRO A 134 -2.72 -10.11 -6.11
C PRO A 134 -1.25 -10.44 -5.81
N ASP A 135 -0.89 -11.71 -5.94
CA ASP A 135 0.50 -12.16 -5.84
C ASP A 135 1.25 -11.90 -7.16
N SER A 136 2.47 -11.36 -7.06
CA SER A 136 3.30 -11.16 -8.23
C SER A 136 3.76 -12.50 -8.83
N PRO A 137 4.05 -12.56 -10.15
CA PRO A 137 4.58 -13.78 -10.79
C PRO A 137 5.84 -14.35 -10.13
N HIS A 138 6.67 -13.52 -9.48
CA HIS A 138 7.83 -14.02 -8.74
C HIS A 138 7.42 -14.79 -7.48
N VAL A 139 6.46 -14.28 -6.73
CA VAL A 139 5.92 -14.94 -5.52
C VAL A 139 5.22 -16.24 -5.91
N ALA A 140 4.38 -16.21 -6.95
CA ALA A 140 3.69 -17.40 -7.46
C ALA A 140 4.66 -18.52 -7.90
N GLN A 141 5.79 -18.15 -8.52
CA GLN A 141 6.82 -19.13 -8.89
C GLN A 141 7.54 -19.71 -7.67
N MET A 142 7.79 -18.90 -6.63
CA MET A 142 8.42 -19.37 -5.39
C MET A 142 7.51 -20.30 -4.58
N THR A 143 6.21 -20.00 -4.49
CA THR A 143 5.23 -20.86 -3.80
C THR A 143 5.02 -22.18 -4.53
N GLY A 144 4.98 -22.14 -5.88
CA GLY A 144 4.97 -23.35 -6.71
C GLY A 144 6.17 -24.26 -6.44
N VAL A 145 7.38 -23.70 -6.34
CA VAL A 145 8.63 -24.46 -6.10
C VAL A 145 8.68 -25.09 -4.70
N MET A 146 8.13 -24.46 -3.67
CA MET A 146 8.08 -25.05 -2.32
C MET A 146 7.09 -26.21 -2.23
N SER A 147 5.95 -26.14 -2.93
CA SER A 147 4.97 -27.22 -2.96
C SER A 147 5.49 -28.49 -3.65
N ILE A 148 6.32 -28.36 -4.70
CA ILE A 148 6.97 -29.52 -5.35
C ILE A 148 8.01 -30.19 -4.43
N ALA A 149 8.71 -29.42 -3.59
CA ALA A 149 9.69 -29.95 -2.67
C ALA A 149 9.05 -30.81 -1.56
N GLU A 150 7.87 -30.42 -1.09
CA GLU A 150 7.09 -31.18 -0.10
C GLU A 150 6.45 -32.45 -0.69
N GLY A 151 6.12 -32.43 -1.99
CA GLY A 151 5.53 -33.58 -2.70
C GLY A 151 6.49 -34.72 -3.06
N THR A 152 7.81 -34.54 -2.92
CA THR A 152 8.83 -35.57 -3.20
C THR A 152 9.30 -36.35 -1.97
N ALA A 153 8.68 -36.14 -0.81
CA ALA A 153 9.03 -36.79 0.46
C ALA A 153 8.00 -37.84 0.92
N GLN A 154 7.38 -38.59 0.00
CA GLN A 154 6.50 -39.73 0.29
C GLN A 154 6.93 -41.02 -0.40
#